data_AF-A0A661F594-F1
#
_entry.id   AF-A0A661F594-F1
#
_cell.length_a   1.000
_cell.length_b   1.000
_cell.length_c   1.000
_cell.angle_alpha   90.00
_cell.angle_beta   90.00
_cell.angle_gamma   90.00
#
_symmetry.space_group_name_H-M   'P 1'
#
loop_
_entity.id
_entity.type
_entity.pdbx_description
1 polymer ?
#
loop_
_entity_poly.entity_id
_entity_poly.type
_entity_poly.pdbx_seq_one_letter_code
_entity_poly.pdbx_strand_id
1 'polypeptide(L)'
;HLIDDAFRDNEQAQKLFMAILRQPTGITHQLRRMNRYGVLAAYMPDFANIVGRMQYDLFHIYTVDEHTLFLIRNLRRFALKKHYNELPFCNDIFEVIPKPELLFLAGLLHDIAKGKGGDHSLLGEKIAYQFCTKHHLSQYDTRLVTGLVRNHLIMSMTAQRKDINDPDVIHEFAKKMGTEEFLNYLYLLTVADIRATNNSLWNSWKDSLLRTLYRETRRALRRGLQNPFDRTDEIQSHQNQAHNSLLKLGLDEKTIKRVWAETSADYFLRNSVEECIWHTLAIASCPDSNLPLVFLRPVSKRGGVEIFVYAKSSYDLFAVTTATLDQLGLDILDARIMTTSGGYVLNSFQVLEQNGEKIGDLVREHAISSKLRQRLLAPEDSSLIVTRRTDRQLKHFKTATQVIYHSSSQNGCTVLELISTNRPGMLSIIGQVFSQLNIQIKNAKIATIGERAEDIFYITDVHGKPLESPEQKETLKQTLIKLLDKTT
;
A
#
# COMPACT_ATOMS: atom_id res chain seq x y z
N HIS A 1 30.93 10.49 -30.89
CA HIS A 1 31.49 11.46 -31.85
C HIS A 1 30.44 12.22 -32.66
N LEU A 2 29.21 11.71 -32.86
CA LEU A 2 28.14 12.45 -33.59
C LEU A 2 27.10 13.13 -32.68
N ILE A 3 27.00 12.72 -31.41
CA ILE A 3 26.16 13.37 -30.39
C ILE A 3 27.11 13.85 -29.29
N ASP A 4 27.61 15.07 -29.45
CA ASP A 4 28.49 15.78 -28.51
C ASP A 4 27.74 16.92 -27.80
N ASP A 5 28.43 17.76 -27.04
CA ASP A 5 27.80 18.88 -26.34
C ASP A 5 27.18 19.89 -27.30
N ALA A 6 27.80 20.13 -28.46
CA ALA A 6 27.24 21.00 -29.49
C ALA A 6 25.91 20.47 -30.04
N PHE A 7 25.78 19.16 -30.27
CA PHE A 7 24.51 18.55 -30.64
C PHE A 7 23.46 18.66 -29.51
N ARG A 8 23.86 18.45 -28.25
CA ARG A 8 22.94 18.54 -27.10
C ARG A 8 22.47 19.98 -26.86
N ASP A 9 23.30 20.97 -27.15
CA ASP A 9 22.98 22.40 -27.00
C ASP A 9 22.25 22.98 -28.23
N ASN A 10 22.15 22.21 -29.31
CA ASN A 10 21.41 22.61 -30.50
C ASN A 10 19.89 22.66 -30.24
N GLU A 11 19.29 23.84 -30.40
CA GLU A 11 17.84 24.02 -30.17
C GLU A 11 16.96 23.12 -31.06
N GLN A 12 17.36 22.83 -32.29
CA GLN A 12 16.59 21.98 -33.19
C GLN A 12 16.58 20.54 -32.68
N ALA A 13 17.71 20.04 -32.17
CA ALA A 13 17.78 18.72 -31.54
C ALA A 13 16.87 18.63 -30.30
N GLN A 14 16.89 19.66 -29.45
CA GLN A 14 16.02 19.75 -28.27
C GLN A 14 14.54 19.80 -28.64
N LYS A 15 14.17 20.61 -29.63
CA LYS A 15 12.81 20.69 -30.18
C LYS A 15 12.36 19.35 -30.76
N LEU A 16 13.23 18.64 -31.48
CA LEU A 16 12.94 17.32 -32.05
C LEU A 16 12.73 16.27 -30.95
N PHE A 17 13.55 16.27 -29.90
CA PHE A 17 13.37 15.36 -28.77
C PHE A 17 11.99 15.53 -28.13
N MET A 18 11.58 16.79 -27.85
CA MET A 18 10.25 17.07 -27.32
C MET A 18 9.14 16.74 -28.32
N ALA A 19 9.38 16.92 -29.62
CA ALA A 19 8.43 16.54 -30.66
C ALA A 19 8.19 15.02 -30.71
N ILE A 20 9.19 14.18 -30.40
CA ILE A 20 9.03 12.74 -30.27
C ILE A 20 8.05 12.42 -29.13
N LEU A 21 8.21 13.03 -27.95
CA LEU A 21 7.35 12.78 -26.79
C LEU A 21 5.91 13.28 -26.97
N ARG A 22 5.68 14.22 -27.89
CA ARG A 22 4.36 14.74 -28.26
C ARG A 22 3.65 13.93 -29.34
N GLN A 23 4.30 12.92 -29.93
CA GLN A 23 3.65 12.15 -31.00
C GLN A 23 2.45 11.35 -30.48
N PRO A 24 1.33 11.33 -31.22
CA PRO A 24 0.15 10.57 -30.82
C PRO A 24 0.41 9.05 -30.86
N THR A 25 1.42 8.60 -31.60
CA THR A 25 1.82 7.18 -31.73
C THR A 25 3.34 7.04 -31.82
N GLY A 26 3.87 5.82 -31.67
CA GLY A 26 5.29 5.53 -31.93
C GLY A 26 6.28 5.84 -30.82
N ILE A 27 5.91 6.61 -29.77
CA ILE A 27 6.80 7.00 -28.65
C ILE A 27 7.60 5.81 -28.09
N THR A 28 6.92 4.74 -27.68
CA THR A 28 7.56 3.56 -27.09
C THR A 28 8.54 2.88 -28.06
N HIS A 29 8.21 2.82 -29.36
CA HIS A 29 9.09 2.21 -30.35
C HIS A 29 10.34 3.06 -30.58
N GLN A 30 10.20 4.38 -30.65
CA GLN A 30 11.33 5.27 -30.87
C GLN A 30 12.26 5.32 -29.66
N LEU A 31 11.74 5.43 -28.44
CA LEU A 31 12.57 5.41 -27.24
C LEU A 31 13.34 4.10 -27.08
N ARG A 32 12.72 2.95 -27.41
CA ARG A 32 13.43 1.65 -27.45
C ARG A 32 14.54 1.59 -28.50
N ARG A 33 14.30 2.12 -29.70
CA ARG A 33 15.34 2.21 -30.73
C ARG A 33 16.47 3.12 -30.27
N MET A 34 16.14 4.28 -29.70
CA MET A 34 17.12 5.21 -29.16
C MET A 34 17.93 4.59 -28.02
N ASN A 35 17.33 3.77 -27.14
CA ASN A 35 18.08 3.03 -26.13
C ASN A 35 19.02 2.01 -26.77
N ARG A 36 18.47 1.15 -27.64
CA ARG A 36 19.21 0.07 -28.31
C ARG A 36 20.43 0.56 -29.11
N TYR A 37 20.31 1.71 -29.76
CA TYR A 37 21.40 2.31 -30.54
C TYR A 37 22.25 3.30 -29.73
N GLY A 38 22.04 3.42 -28.42
CA GLY A 38 22.82 4.29 -27.53
C GLY A 38 22.52 5.79 -27.69
N VAL A 39 21.51 6.16 -28.49
CA VAL A 39 21.09 7.55 -28.71
C VAL A 39 20.58 8.20 -27.41
N LEU A 40 19.82 7.48 -26.57
CA LEU A 40 19.37 8.02 -25.28
C LEU A 40 20.55 8.32 -24.35
N ALA A 41 21.48 7.38 -24.20
CA ALA A 41 22.68 7.54 -23.38
C ALA A 41 23.60 8.65 -23.92
N ALA A 42 23.72 8.77 -25.24
CA ALA A 42 24.51 9.82 -25.87
C ALA A 42 23.84 11.20 -25.76
N TYR A 43 22.51 11.29 -25.87
CA TYR A 43 21.77 12.55 -25.78
C TYR A 43 21.63 13.04 -24.33
N MET A 44 21.40 12.11 -23.39
CA MET A 44 21.28 12.36 -21.95
C MET A 44 22.40 11.62 -21.21
N PRO A 45 23.52 12.29 -20.88
CA PRO A 45 24.62 11.66 -20.14
C PRO A 45 24.20 11.00 -18.83
N ASP A 46 23.22 11.58 -18.13
CA ASP A 46 22.67 10.97 -16.91
C ASP A 46 21.99 9.61 -17.17
N PHE A 47 21.34 9.46 -18.34
CA PHE A 47 20.74 8.19 -18.76
C PHE A 47 21.80 7.13 -19.00
N ALA A 48 22.99 7.50 -19.49
CA ALA A 48 24.09 6.55 -19.67
C ALA A 48 24.49 5.84 -18.37
N ASN A 49 24.30 6.48 -17.20
CA ASN A 49 24.64 5.89 -15.90
C ASN A 49 23.69 4.76 -15.47
N ILE A 50 22.48 4.72 -16.04
CA ILE A 50 21.43 3.76 -15.69
C ILE A 50 21.27 2.65 -16.74
N VAL A 51 21.89 2.79 -17.92
CA VAL A 51 21.91 1.74 -18.95
C VAL A 51 22.61 0.49 -18.43
N GLY A 52 21.92 -0.65 -18.49
CA GLY A 52 22.47 -1.92 -18.03
C GLY A 52 22.64 -2.03 -16.50
N ARG A 53 22.19 -1.02 -15.74
CA ARG A 53 22.31 -1.02 -14.29
C ARG A 53 21.24 -1.91 -13.69
N MET A 54 21.65 -3.06 -13.15
CA MET A 54 20.77 -3.87 -12.31
C MET A 54 20.52 -3.17 -10.98
N GLN A 55 19.27 -3.21 -10.54
CA GLN A 55 18.93 -2.95 -9.15
C GLN A 55 19.03 -4.30 -8.45
N TYR A 56 19.98 -4.46 -7.54
CA TYR A 56 20.19 -5.73 -6.82
C TYR A 56 19.14 -5.87 -5.70
N ASP A 57 17.87 -5.85 -6.09
CA ASP A 57 16.73 -6.18 -5.25
C ASP A 57 15.88 -7.26 -5.94
N LEU A 58 15.04 -7.94 -5.18
CA LEU A 58 14.36 -9.17 -5.60
C LEU A 58 13.18 -8.95 -6.56
N PHE A 59 12.90 -7.70 -6.95
CA PHE A 59 11.66 -7.35 -7.67
C PHE A 59 11.88 -6.53 -8.94
N HIS A 60 13.05 -5.90 -9.10
CA HIS A 60 13.45 -5.38 -10.39
C HIS A 60 14.09 -6.48 -11.23
N ILE A 61 13.27 -7.14 -12.07
CA ILE A 61 13.77 -8.11 -13.06
C ILE A 61 14.43 -7.42 -14.26
N TYR A 62 14.32 -6.09 -14.36
CA TYR A 62 14.86 -5.27 -15.43
C TYR A 62 15.95 -4.34 -14.92
N THR A 63 16.92 -4.04 -15.78
CA THR A 63 17.85 -2.91 -15.56
C THR A 63 17.06 -1.60 -15.51
N VAL A 64 17.60 -0.57 -14.86
CA VAL A 64 16.90 0.71 -14.65
C VAL A 64 16.41 1.33 -15.97
N ASP A 65 17.21 1.24 -17.04
CA ASP A 65 16.81 1.73 -18.37
C ASP A 65 15.66 0.93 -18.98
N GLU A 66 15.70 -0.40 -18.94
CA GLU A 66 14.60 -1.23 -19.45
C GLU A 66 13.33 -1.03 -18.63
N HIS A 67 13.43 -0.97 -17.30
CA HIS A 67 12.34 -0.63 -16.40
C HIS A 67 11.70 0.71 -16.79
N THR A 68 12.51 1.75 -17.04
CA THR A 68 12.04 3.07 -17.48
C THR A 68 11.27 2.98 -18.81
N LEU A 69 11.74 2.17 -19.77
CA LEU A 69 11.04 1.97 -21.04
C LEU A 69 9.74 1.15 -20.89
N PHE A 70 9.70 0.21 -19.94
CA PHE A 70 8.49 -0.52 -19.58
C PHE A 70 7.44 0.38 -18.90
N LEU A 71 7.87 1.30 -18.03
CA LEU A 71 7.02 2.32 -17.43
C LEU A 71 6.38 3.19 -18.51
N ILE A 72 7.17 3.72 -19.45
CA ILE A 72 6.64 4.54 -20.56
C ILE A 72 5.67 3.73 -21.43
N ARG A 73 5.94 2.44 -21.67
CA ARG A 73 4.98 1.56 -22.35
C ARG A 73 3.65 1.49 -21.58
N ASN A 74 3.67 1.36 -20.26
CA ASN A 74 2.46 1.31 -19.43
C ASN A 74 1.70 2.64 -19.48
N LEU A 75 2.37 3.79 -19.34
CA LEU A 75 1.77 5.11 -19.50
C LEU A 75 1.07 5.25 -20.86
N ARG A 76 1.71 4.79 -21.93
CA ARG A 76 1.12 4.80 -23.28
C ARG A 76 -0.11 3.92 -23.41
N ARG A 77 -0.23 2.82 -22.66
CA ARG A 77 -1.44 1.99 -22.66
C ARG A 77 -2.62 2.71 -22.04
N PHE A 78 -2.40 3.58 -21.05
CA PHE A 78 -3.48 4.36 -20.43
C PHE A 78 -4.14 5.31 -21.45
N ALA A 79 -3.42 5.76 -22.47
CA ALA A 79 -3.95 6.62 -23.53
C ALA A 79 -4.78 5.88 -24.60
N LEU A 80 -4.76 4.54 -24.64
CA LEU A 80 -5.26 3.76 -25.77
C LEU A 80 -6.55 3.01 -25.41
N LYS A 81 -7.65 3.33 -26.10
CA LYS A 81 -8.97 2.69 -25.89
C LYS A 81 -8.94 1.15 -25.91
N LYS A 82 -8.08 0.53 -26.72
CA LYS A 82 -7.93 -0.93 -26.77
C LYS A 82 -7.47 -1.57 -25.46
N HIS A 83 -6.89 -0.79 -24.55
CA HIS A 83 -6.44 -1.22 -23.23
C HIS A 83 -7.36 -0.72 -22.10
N TYR A 84 -8.50 -0.10 -22.41
CA TYR A 84 -9.42 0.47 -21.43
C TYR A 84 -9.81 -0.54 -20.34
N ASN A 85 -10.19 -1.75 -20.75
CA ASN A 85 -10.66 -2.80 -19.84
C ASN A 85 -9.61 -3.28 -18.84
N GLU A 86 -8.32 -3.03 -19.08
CA GLU A 86 -7.27 -3.42 -18.14
C GLU A 86 -7.23 -2.50 -16.91
N LEU A 87 -7.38 -1.19 -17.13
CA LEU A 87 -7.28 -0.16 -16.09
C LEU A 87 -8.16 1.05 -16.46
N PRO A 88 -9.49 0.91 -16.38
CA PRO A 88 -10.43 1.96 -16.81
C PRO A 88 -10.17 3.26 -16.06
N PHE A 89 -9.90 3.18 -14.75
CA PHE A 89 -9.62 4.35 -13.93
C PHE A 89 -8.36 5.13 -14.35
N CYS A 90 -7.31 4.45 -14.81
CA CYS A 90 -6.12 5.15 -15.34
C CYS A 90 -6.41 5.80 -16.70
N ASN A 91 -7.24 5.16 -17.53
CA ASN A 91 -7.65 5.75 -18.80
C ASN A 91 -8.48 7.04 -18.56
N ASP A 92 -9.47 6.99 -17.68
CA ASP A 92 -10.31 8.14 -17.33
C ASP A 92 -9.47 9.33 -16.80
N ILE A 93 -8.46 9.06 -15.97
CA ILE A 93 -7.55 10.10 -15.46
C ILE A 93 -6.63 10.62 -16.58
N PHE A 94 -6.15 9.74 -17.47
CA PHE A 94 -5.29 10.14 -18.58
C PHE A 94 -6.02 11.06 -19.58
N GLU A 95 -7.34 10.89 -19.76
CA GLU A 95 -8.12 11.75 -20.65
C GLU A 95 -8.24 13.20 -20.15
N VAL A 96 -8.05 13.44 -18.84
CA VAL A 96 -8.20 14.78 -18.24
C VAL A 96 -6.87 15.50 -17.97
N ILE A 97 -5.71 14.88 -18.23
CA ILE A 97 -4.42 15.57 -18.07
C ILE A 97 -4.12 16.46 -19.30
N PRO A 98 -3.67 17.72 -19.12
CA PRO A 98 -3.56 18.68 -20.21
C PRO A 98 -2.37 18.45 -21.15
N LYS A 99 -1.24 17.93 -20.62
CA LYS A 99 0.02 17.77 -21.36
C LYS A 99 0.64 16.38 -21.09
N PRO A 100 0.16 15.31 -21.75
CA PRO A 100 0.67 13.96 -21.54
C PRO A 100 2.18 13.79 -21.76
N GLU A 101 2.81 14.64 -22.58
CA GLU A 101 4.25 14.59 -22.79
C GLU A 101 5.06 14.86 -21.51
N LEU A 102 4.52 15.64 -20.57
CA LEU A 102 5.17 15.90 -19.28
C LEU A 102 5.16 14.66 -18.39
N LEU A 103 4.11 13.84 -18.49
CA LEU A 103 4.04 12.55 -17.82
C LEU A 103 5.07 11.56 -18.38
N PHE A 104 5.22 11.51 -19.71
CA PHE A 104 6.25 10.68 -20.34
C PHE A 104 7.66 11.16 -20.00
N LEU A 105 7.87 12.47 -19.92
CA LEU A 105 9.15 13.05 -19.53
C LEU A 105 9.48 12.74 -18.06
N ALA A 106 8.53 12.90 -17.15
CA ALA A 106 8.69 12.49 -15.75
C ALA A 106 8.96 10.99 -15.65
N GLY A 107 8.25 10.15 -16.40
CA GLY A 107 8.49 8.71 -16.48
C GLY A 107 9.90 8.36 -16.98
N LEU A 108 10.44 9.10 -17.95
CA LEU A 108 11.81 8.92 -18.44
C LEU A 108 12.87 9.30 -17.40
N LEU A 109 12.55 10.23 -16.50
CA LEU A 109 13.49 10.83 -15.56
C LEU A 109 13.34 10.35 -14.11
N HIS A 110 12.28 9.63 -13.76
CA HIS A 110 11.91 9.32 -12.36
C HIS A 110 13.05 8.65 -11.57
N ASP A 111 13.77 7.74 -12.21
CA ASP A 111 14.87 6.97 -11.62
C ASP A 111 16.25 7.31 -12.20
N ILE A 112 16.37 8.45 -12.89
CA ILE A 112 17.57 8.83 -13.65
C ILE A 112 18.85 8.94 -12.78
N ALA A 113 18.67 9.15 -11.47
CA ALA A 113 19.77 9.28 -10.52
C ALA A 113 20.14 7.98 -9.79
N LYS A 114 19.52 6.83 -10.11
CA LYS A 114 19.86 5.55 -9.48
C LYS A 114 21.33 5.22 -9.69
N GLY A 115 22.01 4.87 -8.59
CA GLY A 115 23.43 4.56 -8.58
C GLY A 115 24.37 5.76 -8.36
N LYS A 116 23.86 6.98 -8.14
CA LYS A 116 24.68 8.16 -7.82
C LYS A 116 24.98 8.35 -6.32
N GLY A 117 24.43 7.49 -5.45
CA GLY A 117 24.56 7.59 -3.98
C GLY A 117 23.64 8.68 -3.38
N GLY A 118 23.10 8.45 -2.19
CA GLY A 118 22.10 9.32 -1.57
C GLY A 118 20.66 9.08 -2.08
N ASP A 119 19.74 10.00 -1.74
CA ASP A 119 18.34 9.94 -2.18
C ASP A 119 18.23 10.25 -3.68
N HIS A 120 17.92 9.21 -4.47
CA HIS A 120 17.82 9.33 -5.93
C HIS A 120 16.66 10.23 -6.37
N SER A 121 15.62 10.39 -5.55
CA SER A 121 14.51 11.30 -5.88
C SER A 121 14.95 12.76 -5.75
N LEU A 122 15.77 13.10 -4.74
CA LEU A 122 16.39 14.43 -4.58
C LEU A 122 17.33 14.75 -5.74
N LEU A 123 18.19 13.80 -6.11
CA LEU A 123 19.16 14.00 -7.18
C LEU A 123 18.48 14.02 -8.55
N GLY A 124 17.48 13.16 -8.76
CA GLY A 124 16.67 13.10 -9.96
C GLY A 124 15.90 14.40 -10.22
N GLU A 125 15.38 15.04 -9.17
CA GLU A 125 14.73 16.36 -9.27
C GLU A 125 15.66 17.41 -9.90
N LYS A 126 16.93 17.47 -9.45
CA LYS A 126 17.93 18.41 -9.97
C LYS A 126 18.27 18.14 -11.43
N ILE A 127 18.45 16.86 -11.80
CA ILE A 127 18.71 16.45 -13.18
C ILE A 127 17.51 16.81 -14.06
N ALA A 128 16.28 16.54 -13.60
CA ALA A 128 15.06 16.88 -14.31
C ALA A 128 14.90 18.39 -14.51
N TYR A 129 15.26 19.20 -13.51
CA TYR A 129 15.20 20.66 -13.60
C TYR A 129 16.14 21.19 -14.70
N GLN A 130 17.38 20.71 -14.70
CA GLN A 130 18.37 21.07 -15.72
C GLN A 130 17.91 20.63 -17.11
N PHE A 131 17.39 19.41 -17.23
CA PHE A 131 16.85 18.89 -18.48
C PHE A 131 15.69 19.76 -19.00
N CYS A 132 14.70 20.06 -18.17
CA CYS A 132 13.53 20.86 -18.55
C CYS A 132 13.93 22.28 -18.96
N THR A 133 14.83 22.90 -18.23
CA THR A 133 15.35 24.25 -18.54
C THR A 133 16.07 24.26 -19.88
N LYS A 134 16.94 23.26 -20.11
CA LYS A 134 17.67 23.08 -21.37
C LYS A 134 16.73 22.86 -22.57
N HIS A 135 15.56 22.27 -22.36
CA HIS A 135 14.55 22.05 -23.40
C HIS A 135 13.50 23.16 -23.48
N HIS A 136 13.74 24.30 -22.83
CA HIS A 136 12.88 25.48 -22.85
C HIS A 136 11.43 25.21 -22.41
N LEU A 137 11.23 24.30 -21.46
CA LEU A 137 9.92 24.13 -20.81
C LEU A 137 9.60 25.38 -19.98
N SER A 138 8.32 25.72 -19.88
CA SER A 138 7.88 26.79 -19.00
C SER A 138 8.23 26.48 -17.54
N GLN A 139 8.34 27.51 -16.70
CA GLN A 139 8.62 27.30 -15.27
C GLN A 139 7.52 26.46 -14.60
N TYR A 140 6.28 26.60 -15.06
CA TYR A 140 5.15 25.81 -14.59
C TYR A 140 5.32 24.32 -14.94
N ASP A 141 5.58 24.00 -16.21
CA ASP A 141 5.78 22.61 -16.67
C ASP A 141 7.01 21.98 -16.03
N THR A 142 8.08 22.77 -15.86
CA THR A 142 9.31 22.34 -15.18
C THR A 142 9.02 21.91 -13.75
N ARG A 143 8.29 22.74 -12.97
CA ARG A 143 7.93 22.41 -11.58
C ARG A 143 7.06 21.15 -11.49
N LEU A 144 6.16 20.94 -12.44
CA LEU A 144 5.35 19.72 -12.50
C LEU A 144 6.24 18.49 -12.70
N VAL A 145 7.11 18.48 -13.72
CA VAL A 145 8.01 17.35 -14.00
C VAL A 145 8.97 17.09 -12.84
N THR A 146 9.62 18.13 -12.33
CA THR A 146 10.58 17.98 -11.21
C THR A 146 9.87 17.52 -9.95
N GLY A 147 8.68 18.04 -9.67
CA GLY A 147 7.84 17.59 -8.56
C GLY A 147 7.44 16.12 -8.68
N LEU A 148 7.10 15.65 -9.88
CA LEU A 148 6.78 14.24 -10.13
C LEU A 148 8.00 13.33 -9.90
N VAL A 149 9.16 13.71 -10.44
CA VAL A 149 10.42 12.97 -10.21
C VAL A 149 10.78 12.97 -8.73
N ARG A 150 10.62 14.10 -8.03
CA ARG A 150 10.91 14.22 -6.59
C ARG A 150 10.00 13.33 -5.74
N ASN A 151 8.74 13.17 -6.15
CA ASN A 151 7.71 12.54 -5.33
C ASN A 151 7.24 11.18 -5.87
N HIS A 152 7.88 10.59 -6.89
CA HIS A 152 7.37 9.38 -7.57
C HIS A 152 7.07 8.20 -6.63
N LEU A 153 7.80 8.09 -5.51
CA LEU A 153 7.59 7.06 -4.48
C LEU A 153 6.48 7.40 -3.46
N ILE A 154 6.12 8.67 -3.28
CA ILE A 154 5.33 9.11 -2.11
C ILE A 154 3.95 8.48 -2.06
N MET A 155 3.32 8.30 -3.23
CA MET A 155 1.98 7.72 -3.32
C MET A 155 2.00 6.24 -2.97
N SER A 156 2.93 5.48 -3.55
CA SER A 156 3.11 4.05 -3.26
C SER A 156 3.44 3.82 -1.79
N MET A 157 4.38 4.59 -1.24
CA MET A 157 4.76 4.51 0.18
C MET A 157 3.58 4.87 1.10
N THR A 158 2.84 5.94 0.81
CA THR A 158 1.70 6.34 1.64
C THR A 158 0.59 5.29 1.60
N ALA A 159 0.25 4.78 0.41
CA ALA A 159 -0.80 3.79 0.24
C ALA A 159 -0.52 2.47 0.98
N GLN A 160 0.75 2.03 0.99
CA GLN A 160 1.13 0.73 1.55
C GLN A 160 1.54 0.81 3.01
N ARG A 161 2.14 1.94 3.45
CA ARG A 161 2.78 2.05 4.77
C ARG A 161 1.99 2.88 5.77
N LYS A 162 0.97 3.61 5.34
CA LYS A 162 0.12 4.41 6.22
C LYS A 162 -1.32 3.92 6.25
N ASP A 163 -2.05 4.30 7.29
CA ASP A 163 -3.50 4.09 7.33
C ASP A 163 -4.20 5.15 6.47
N ILE A 164 -4.48 4.80 5.20
CA ILE A 164 -5.16 5.69 4.26
C ILE A 164 -6.65 5.90 4.54
N ASN A 165 -7.18 5.37 5.64
CA ASN A 165 -8.50 5.74 6.15
C ASN A 165 -8.44 6.85 7.18
N ASP A 166 -7.24 7.15 7.70
CA ASP A 166 -7.06 8.21 8.68
C ASP A 166 -7.15 9.58 7.96
N PRO A 167 -8.12 10.44 8.32
CA PRO A 167 -8.28 11.75 7.69
C PRO A 167 -7.02 12.61 7.77
N ASP A 168 -6.21 12.45 8.83
CA ASP A 168 -4.96 13.21 8.96
C ASP A 168 -3.89 12.74 7.98
N VAL A 169 -3.81 11.43 7.72
CA VAL A 169 -2.93 10.88 6.68
C VAL A 169 -3.33 11.40 5.30
N ILE A 170 -4.63 11.42 5.01
CA ILE A 170 -5.17 11.97 3.76
C ILE A 170 -4.86 13.45 3.65
N HIS A 171 -5.07 14.23 4.71
CA HIS A 171 -4.82 15.67 4.74
C HIS A 171 -3.35 16.00 4.51
N GLU A 172 -2.44 15.34 5.21
CA GLU A 172 -0.99 15.53 5.05
C GLU A 172 -0.51 15.11 3.66
N PHE A 173 -1.09 14.05 3.08
CA PHE A 173 -0.81 13.68 1.70
C PHE A 173 -1.34 14.74 0.72
N ALA A 174 -2.58 15.21 0.91
CA ALA A 174 -3.21 16.22 0.06
C ALA A 174 -2.45 17.56 0.08
N LYS A 175 -1.94 17.99 1.23
CA LYS A 175 -1.04 19.15 1.34
C LYS A 175 0.20 19.02 0.46
N LYS A 176 0.81 17.84 0.41
CA LYS A 176 1.98 17.57 -0.43
C LYS A 176 1.64 17.52 -1.91
N MET A 177 0.45 17.06 -2.27
CA MET A 177 -0.01 17.04 -3.67
C MET A 177 -0.33 18.44 -4.18
N GLY A 178 -0.92 19.29 -3.35
CA GLY A 178 -1.24 20.69 -3.65
C GLY A 178 -2.43 20.86 -4.59
N THR A 179 -2.43 20.21 -5.75
CA THR A 179 -3.48 20.34 -6.78
C THR A 179 -4.00 19.00 -7.30
N GLU A 180 -5.24 18.98 -7.79
CA GLU A 180 -5.83 17.79 -8.44
C GLU A 180 -5.05 17.41 -9.70
N GLU A 181 -4.49 18.40 -10.42
CA GLU A 181 -3.65 18.15 -11.59
C GLU A 181 -2.39 17.36 -11.21
N PHE A 182 -1.62 17.81 -10.22
CA PHE A 182 -0.41 17.10 -9.79
C PHE A 182 -0.74 15.67 -9.32
N LEU A 183 -1.84 15.52 -8.57
CA LEU A 183 -2.34 14.22 -8.13
C LEU A 183 -2.65 13.28 -9.31
N ASN A 184 -3.25 13.79 -10.40
CA ASN A 184 -3.55 13.00 -11.60
C ASN A 184 -2.26 12.46 -12.25
N TYR A 185 -1.26 13.33 -12.46
CA TYR A 185 0.02 12.90 -13.03
C TYR A 185 0.75 11.90 -12.12
N LEU A 186 0.78 12.15 -10.81
CA LEU A 186 1.46 11.27 -9.87
C LEU A 186 0.79 9.89 -9.81
N TYR A 187 -0.54 9.84 -9.79
CA TYR A 187 -1.28 8.58 -9.79
C TYR A 187 -0.93 7.71 -11.01
N LEU A 188 -0.95 8.31 -12.21
CA LEU A 188 -0.60 7.59 -13.43
C LEU A 188 0.85 7.12 -13.43
N LEU A 189 1.79 7.98 -12.98
CA LEU A 189 3.20 7.64 -12.86
C LEU A 189 3.40 6.45 -11.91
N THR A 190 2.81 6.51 -10.71
CA THR A 190 2.93 5.45 -9.70
C THR A 190 2.33 4.12 -10.17
N VAL A 191 1.17 4.13 -10.83
CA VAL A 191 0.58 2.88 -11.36
C VAL A 191 1.45 2.29 -12.48
N ALA A 192 1.98 3.13 -13.37
CA ALA A 192 2.85 2.67 -14.45
C ALA A 192 4.18 2.10 -13.92
N ASP A 193 4.76 2.73 -12.90
CA ASP A 193 5.97 2.34 -12.21
C ASP A 193 5.83 0.97 -11.54
N ILE A 194 4.81 0.78 -10.69
CA ILE A 194 4.56 -0.51 -10.04
C ILE A 194 4.35 -1.62 -11.09
N ARG A 195 3.63 -1.34 -12.19
CA ARG A 195 3.45 -2.31 -13.29
C ARG A 195 4.70 -2.55 -14.15
N ALA A 196 5.74 -1.73 -14.00
CA ALA A 196 7.00 -1.86 -14.75
C ALA A 196 8.11 -2.60 -13.97
N THR A 197 7.87 -2.96 -12.72
CA THR A 197 8.82 -3.72 -11.88
C THR A 197 8.74 -5.22 -12.14
N ASN A 198 7.61 -5.87 -11.83
CA ASN A 198 7.31 -7.28 -12.06
C ASN A 198 5.80 -7.51 -12.27
N ASN A 199 5.44 -8.51 -13.07
CA ASN A 199 4.05 -8.92 -13.35
C ASN A 199 3.28 -9.37 -12.10
N SER A 200 3.95 -9.92 -11.08
CA SER A 200 3.29 -10.38 -9.84
C SER A 200 3.03 -9.29 -8.81
N LEU A 201 3.66 -8.11 -8.95
CA LEU A 201 3.53 -7.05 -7.95
C LEU A 201 2.22 -6.28 -8.07
N TRP A 202 1.67 -6.12 -9.27
CA TRP A 202 0.39 -5.46 -9.46
C TRP A 202 -0.76 -6.42 -9.20
N ASN A 203 -1.56 -6.16 -8.17
CA ASN A 203 -2.72 -6.98 -7.81
C ASN A 203 -3.93 -6.10 -7.41
N SER A 204 -5.09 -6.74 -7.23
CA SER A 204 -6.35 -6.04 -6.93
C SER A 204 -6.32 -5.21 -5.63
N TRP A 205 -5.50 -5.61 -4.66
CA TRP A 205 -5.32 -4.90 -3.40
C TRP A 205 -4.50 -3.62 -3.57
N LYS A 206 -3.33 -3.67 -4.22
CA LYS A 206 -2.52 -2.47 -4.50
C LYS A 206 -3.31 -1.45 -5.33
N ASP A 207 -4.02 -1.93 -6.34
CA ASP A 207 -4.91 -1.13 -7.17
C ASP A 207 -5.99 -0.44 -6.31
N SER A 208 -6.59 -1.16 -5.37
CA SER A 208 -7.55 -0.58 -4.44
C SER A 208 -6.94 0.46 -3.51
N LEU A 209 -5.79 0.20 -2.90
CA LEU A 209 -5.14 1.15 -1.99
C LEU A 209 -4.84 2.48 -2.68
N LEU A 210 -4.27 2.41 -3.89
CA LEU A 210 -3.94 3.60 -4.68
C LEU A 210 -5.20 4.37 -5.08
N ARG A 211 -6.27 3.66 -5.48
CA ARG A 211 -7.55 4.30 -5.82
C ARG A 211 -8.21 4.97 -4.63
N THR A 212 -8.20 4.32 -3.46
CA THR A 212 -8.75 4.91 -2.23
C THR A 212 -7.99 6.18 -1.86
N LEU A 213 -6.65 6.10 -1.79
CA LEU A 213 -5.82 7.27 -1.51
C LEU A 213 -6.08 8.41 -2.51
N TYR A 214 -6.13 8.10 -3.81
CA TYR A 214 -6.44 9.11 -4.84
C TYR A 214 -7.81 9.76 -4.61
N ARG A 215 -8.88 8.97 -4.39
CA ARG A 215 -10.24 9.48 -4.26
C ARG A 215 -10.41 10.37 -3.03
N GLU A 216 -9.91 9.92 -1.88
CA GLU A 216 -10.00 10.71 -0.65
C GLU A 216 -9.14 11.97 -0.73
N THR A 217 -7.94 11.89 -1.32
CA THR A 217 -7.09 13.07 -1.56
C THR A 217 -7.78 14.07 -2.49
N ARG A 218 -8.36 13.62 -3.60
CA ARG A 218 -9.10 14.47 -4.53
C ARG A 218 -10.28 15.15 -3.84
N ARG A 219 -10.99 14.42 -2.98
CA ARG A 219 -12.12 14.94 -2.19
C ARG A 219 -11.65 16.04 -1.21
N ALA A 220 -10.54 15.80 -0.51
CA ALA A 220 -9.92 16.78 0.37
C ALA A 220 -9.47 18.05 -0.37
N LEU A 221 -8.82 17.90 -1.53
CA LEU A 221 -8.40 19.02 -2.37
C LEU A 221 -9.58 19.88 -2.84
N ARG A 222 -10.69 19.25 -3.24
CA ARG A 222 -11.91 19.95 -3.68
C ARG A 222 -12.64 20.67 -2.55
N ARG A 223 -12.63 20.11 -1.34
CA ARG A 223 -13.17 20.75 -0.13
C ARG A 223 -12.33 21.97 0.29
N GLY A 224 -11.04 21.94 -0.04
CA GLY A 224 -10.07 22.96 0.34
C GLY A 224 -9.34 22.59 1.63
N LEU A 225 -8.00 22.69 1.62
CA LEU A 225 -7.13 22.26 2.72
C LEU A 225 -7.19 23.15 3.97
N GLN A 226 -7.92 24.27 3.93
CA GLN A 226 -8.12 25.17 5.07
C GLN A 226 -9.32 24.77 5.94
N ASN A 227 -10.15 23.84 5.47
CA ASN A 227 -11.27 23.31 6.21
C ASN A 227 -10.91 21.88 6.65
N PRO A 228 -10.10 21.71 7.72
CA PRO A 228 -9.68 20.40 8.19
C PRO A 228 -10.91 19.53 8.48
N PHE A 229 -10.75 18.23 8.25
CA PHE A 229 -11.82 17.27 8.50
C PHE A 229 -12.19 17.29 9.98
N ASP A 230 -13.45 17.58 10.30
CA ASP A 230 -13.97 17.34 11.64
C ASP A 230 -14.25 15.85 11.76
N ARG A 231 -13.39 15.15 12.53
CA ARG A 231 -13.53 13.71 12.80
C ARG A 231 -14.93 13.37 13.33
N THR A 232 -15.51 14.27 14.12
CA THR A 232 -16.83 14.07 14.75
C THR A 232 -17.94 14.05 13.70
N ASP A 233 -17.91 15.00 12.77
CA ASP A 233 -18.90 15.08 11.68
C ASP A 233 -18.82 13.86 10.76
N GLU A 234 -17.60 13.36 10.50
CA GLU A 234 -17.41 12.17 9.67
C GLU A 234 -17.94 10.91 10.36
N ILE A 235 -17.60 10.72 11.64
CA ILE A 235 -18.14 9.62 12.45
C ILE A 235 -19.67 9.67 12.42
N GLN A 236 -20.26 10.83 12.68
CA GLN A 236 -21.71 10.98 12.70
C GLN A 236 -22.32 10.71 11.31
N SER A 237 -21.68 11.19 10.24
CA SER A 237 -22.12 10.95 8.87
C SER A 237 -22.05 9.46 8.50
N HIS A 238 -20.95 8.78 8.83
CA HIS A 238 -20.78 7.33 8.61
C HIS A 238 -21.79 6.52 9.42
N GLN A 239 -21.99 6.86 10.69
CA GLN A 239 -23.00 6.25 11.55
C GLN A 239 -24.40 6.44 10.95
N ASN A 240 -24.77 7.66 10.57
CA ASN A 240 -26.09 7.94 10.00
C ASN A 240 -26.31 7.20 8.67
N GLN A 241 -25.31 7.13 7.80
CA GLN A 241 -25.42 6.40 6.54
C GLN A 241 -25.55 4.89 6.75
N ALA A 242 -24.73 4.31 7.63
CA ALA A 242 -24.80 2.90 7.98
C ALA A 242 -26.13 2.55 8.66
N HIS A 243 -26.56 3.37 9.62
CA HIS A 243 -27.81 3.24 10.37
C HIS A 243 -29.03 3.24 9.45
N ASN A 244 -29.15 4.26 8.60
CA ASN A 244 -30.23 4.35 7.62
C ASN A 244 -30.25 3.16 6.66
N SER A 245 -29.09 2.65 6.28
CA SER A 245 -28.98 1.47 5.40
C SER A 245 -29.38 0.18 6.12
N LEU A 246 -29.01 0.02 7.39
CA LEU A 246 -29.37 -1.13 8.22
C LEU A 246 -30.89 -1.18 8.47
N LEU A 247 -31.53 -0.04 8.75
CA LEU A 247 -32.99 0.05 8.86
C LEU A 247 -33.68 -0.38 7.56
N LYS A 248 -33.18 0.05 6.40
CA LYS A 248 -33.70 -0.37 5.09
C LYS A 248 -33.54 -1.86 4.80
N LEU A 249 -32.51 -2.49 5.38
CA LEU A 249 -32.28 -3.93 5.30
C LEU A 249 -33.11 -4.72 6.32
N GLY A 250 -33.94 -4.06 7.13
CA GLY A 250 -34.89 -4.69 8.04
C GLY A 250 -34.38 -4.93 9.45
N LEU A 251 -33.21 -4.40 9.83
CA LEU A 251 -32.77 -4.43 11.23
C LEU A 251 -33.53 -3.38 12.04
N ASP A 252 -33.92 -3.74 13.26
CA ASP A 252 -34.59 -2.81 14.17
C ASP A 252 -33.58 -1.93 14.94
N GLU A 253 -34.05 -0.77 15.36
CA GLU A 253 -33.27 0.24 16.08
C GLU A 253 -32.57 -0.32 17.34
N LYS A 254 -33.23 -1.22 18.07
CA LYS A 254 -32.69 -1.76 19.33
C LYS A 254 -31.50 -2.68 19.04
N THR A 255 -31.59 -3.50 18.01
CA THR A 255 -30.48 -4.37 17.61
C THR A 255 -29.27 -3.58 17.14
N ILE A 256 -29.47 -2.54 16.32
CA ILE A 256 -28.36 -1.68 15.86
C ILE A 256 -27.67 -1.03 17.06
N LYS A 257 -28.45 -0.41 17.97
CA LYS A 257 -27.91 0.20 19.19
C LYS A 257 -27.18 -0.79 20.08
N ARG A 258 -27.69 -2.02 20.23
CA ARG A 258 -27.03 -3.08 21.01
C ARG A 258 -25.64 -3.41 20.46
N VAL A 259 -25.53 -3.60 19.14
CA VAL A 259 -24.25 -3.92 18.49
C VAL A 259 -23.27 -2.75 18.62
N TRP A 260 -23.76 -1.52 18.49
CA TRP A 260 -22.92 -0.32 18.51
C TRP A 260 -22.58 0.21 19.90
N ALA A 261 -23.31 -0.20 20.94
CA ALA A 261 -23.17 0.32 22.31
C ALA A 261 -21.75 0.20 22.87
N GLU A 262 -21.04 -0.86 22.51
CA GLU A 262 -19.70 -1.14 23.03
C GLU A 262 -18.60 -0.80 22.01
N THR A 263 -18.95 -0.35 20.81
CA THR A 263 -17.98 -0.03 19.76
C THR A 263 -17.44 1.39 19.95
N SER A 264 -16.13 1.58 19.77
CA SER A 264 -15.53 2.91 19.86
C SER A 264 -15.82 3.77 18.63
N ALA A 265 -15.74 5.09 18.77
CA ALA A 265 -15.90 6.03 17.65
C ALA A 265 -14.91 5.76 16.50
N ASP A 266 -13.69 5.33 16.85
CA ASP A 266 -12.64 4.89 15.93
C ASP A 266 -13.10 3.80 14.95
N TYR A 267 -14.10 2.98 15.32
CA TYR A 267 -14.65 1.95 14.45
C TYR A 267 -15.20 2.51 13.16
N PHE A 268 -15.91 3.63 13.24
CA PHE A 268 -16.56 4.28 12.10
C PHE A 268 -15.58 5.08 11.24
N LEU A 269 -14.41 5.45 11.78
CA LEU A 269 -13.32 6.07 11.01
C LEU A 269 -12.50 5.02 10.24
N ARG A 270 -12.20 3.89 10.87
CA ARG A 270 -11.31 2.87 10.31
C ARG A 270 -12.01 1.94 9.32
N ASN A 271 -13.33 1.83 9.39
CA ASN A 271 -14.14 1.00 8.53
C ASN A 271 -15.06 1.86 7.64
N SER A 272 -15.21 1.43 6.39
CA SER A 272 -16.15 2.03 5.45
C SER A 272 -17.59 1.79 5.88
N VAL A 273 -18.52 2.61 5.40
CA VAL A 273 -19.96 2.46 5.67
C VAL A 273 -20.45 1.05 5.32
N GLU A 274 -20.01 0.47 4.20
CA GLU A 274 -20.42 -0.89 3.82
C GLU A 274 -19.81 -1.99 4.71
N GLU A 275 -18.61 -1.79 5.25
CA GLU A 275 -18.02 -2.68 6.26
C GLU A 275 -18.81 -2.59 7.56
N CYS A 276 -19.14 -1.38 8.03
CA CYS A 276 -19.97 -1.17 9.22
C CYS A 276 -21.33 -1.86 9.11
N ILE A 277 -22.00 -1.74 7.96
CA ILE A 277 -23.26 -2.44 7.69
C ILE A 277 -23.05 -3.95 7.76
N TRP A 278 -22.05 -4.47 7.03
CA TRP A 278 -21.78 -5.90 6.92
C TRP A 278 -21.43 -6.54 8.28
N HIS A 279 -20.54 -5.93 9.05
CA HIS A 279 -20.20 -6.35 10.41
C HIS A 279 -21.43 -6.33 11.32
N THR A 280 -22.25 -5.27 11.26
CA THR A 280 -23.44 -5.14 12.11
C THR A 280 -24.45 -6.24 11.83
N LEU A 281 -24.71 -6.56 10.55
CA LEU A 281 -25.58 -7.67 10.14
C LEU A 281 -25.05 -9.01 10.66
N ALA A 282 -23.75 -9.24 10.54
CA ALA A 282 -23.11 -10.49 10.96
C ALA A 282 -23.19 -10.69 12.47
N ILE A 283 -22.91 -9.64 13.26
CA ILE A 283 -23.00 -9.68 14.73
C ILE A 283 -24.46 -9.80 15.18
N ALA A 284 -25.37 -9.04 14.57
CA ALA A 284 -26.80 -9.10 14.90
C ALA A 284 -27.39 -10.50 14.71
N SER A 285 -26.90 -11.23 13.70
CA SER A 285 -27.37 -12.57 13.36
C SER A 285 -26.68 -13.70 14.14
N CYS A 286 -25.70 -13.39 14.99
CA CYS A 286 -24.91 -14.37 15.73
C CYS A 286 -25.14 -14.23 17.24
N PRO A 287 -25.79 -15.20 17.91
CA PRO A 287 -25.91 -15.18 19.37
C PRO A 287 -24.56 -15.46 20.04
N ASP A 288 -24.37 -14.96 21.26
CA ASP A 288 -23.11 -15.11 22.03
C ASP A 288 -22.70 -16.59 22.21
N SER A 289 -23.67 -17.51 22.27
CA SER A 289 -23.45 -18.96 22.36
C SER A 289 -22.73 -19.54 21.13
N ASN A 290 -22.77 -18.85 20.00
CA ASN A 290 -22.21 -19.31 18.73
C ASN A 290 -20.85 -18.68 18.42
N LEU A 291 -20.34 -17.81 19.29
CA LEU A 291 -19.01 -17.23 19.17
C LEU A 291 -17.92 -18.31 19.30
N PRO A 292 -16.76 -18.13 18.63
CA PRO A 292 -16.37 -17.01 17.78
C PRO A 292 -17.07 -17.05 16.40
N LEU A 293 -17.43 -15.86 15.91
CA LEU A 293 -17.94 -15.64 14.56
C LEU A 293 -16.77 -15.40 13.61
N VAL A 294 -16.71 -16.18 12.54
CA VAL A 294 -15.77 -15.98 11.42
C VAL A 294 -16.59 -15.83 10.15
N PHE A 295 -16.46 -14.70 9.47
CA PHE A 295 -17.26 -14.39 8.30
C PHE A 295 -16.40 -13.82 7.17
N LEU A 296 -16.63 -14.30 5.95
CA LEU A 296 -15.82 -13.95 4.78
C LEU A 296 -16.62 -13.07 3.83
N ARG A 297 -15.93 -12.09 3.25
CA ARG A 297 -16.43 -11.25 2.15
C ARG A 297 -15.47 -11.37 0.96
N PRO A 298 -15.83 -12.15 -0.07
CA PRO A 298 -14.93 -12.47 -1.20
C PRO A 298 -14.58 -11.26 -2.08
N VAL A 299 -15.45 -10.25 -2.08
CA VAL A 299 -15.23 -8.99 -2.80
C VAL A 299 -15.34 -7.84 -1.82
N SER A 300 -14.18 -7.36 -1.34
CA SER A 300 -14.08 -6.14 -0.56
C SER A 300 -13.84 -4.93 -1.47
N LYS A 301 -14.31 -3.74 -1.05
CA LYS A 301 -13.94 -2.48 -1.71
C LYS A 301 -12.43 -2.18 -1.61
N ARG A 302 -11.72 -2.86 -0.70
CA ARG A 302 -10.28 -2.72 -0.44
C ARG A 302 -9.42 -3.66 -1.29
N GLY A 303 -10.03 -4.47 -2.15
CA GLY A 303 -9.35 -5.49 -2.94
C GLY A 303 -9.01 -6.72 -2.10
N GLY A 304 -8.94 -7.88 -2.75
CA GLY A 304 -8.83 -9.17 -2.07
C GLY A 304 -10.09 -9.59 -1.32
N VAL A 305 -9.91 -10.51 -0.36
CA VAL A 305 -10.96 -11.06 0.50
C VAL A 305 -10.81 -10.52 1.90
N GLU A 306 -11.93 -10.13 2.51
CA GLU A 306 -11.96 -9.73 3.91
C GLU A 306 -12.45 -10.89 4.78
N ILE A 307 -11.68 -11.21 5.83
CA ILE A 307 -12.02 -12.16 6.88
C ILE A 307 -12.31 -11.35 8.13
N PHE A 308 -13.56 -11.38 8.58
CA PHE A 308 -14.01 -10.75 9.80
C PHE A 308 -14.12 -11.78 10.92
N VAL A 309 -13.49 -11.49 12.05
CA VAL A 309 -13.53 -12.30 13.27
C VAL A 309 -14.12 -11.47 14.40
N TYR A 310 -15.24 -11.94 14.95
CA TYR A 310 -15.87 -11.38 16.14
C TYR A 310 -15.88 -12.42 17.26
N ALA A 311 -15.21 -12.12 18.36
CA ALA A 311 -14.99 -13.07 19.45
C ALA A 311 -14.83 -12.34 20.79
N LYS A 312 -14.98 -13.07 21.91
CA LYS A 312 -14.56 -12.55 23.23
C LYS A 312 -13.05 -12.34 23.23
N SER A 313 -12.61 -11.23 23.79
CA SER A 313 -11.22 -10.83 23.83
C SER A 313 -10.39 -11.87 24.59
N SER A 314 -9.39 -12.41 23.91
CA SER A 314 -8.32 -13.20 24.50
C SER A 314 -6.98 -12.74 23.92
N TYR A 315 -5.91 -12.92 24.67
CA TYR A 315 -4.60 -12.36 24.34
C TYR A 315 -3.99 -12.93 23.04
N ASP A 316 -4.40 -14.13 22.62
CA ASP A 316 -3.75 -14.85 21.51
C ASP A 316 -4.53 -14.84 20.18
N LEU A 317 -5.66 -14.11 20.08
CA LEU A 317 -6.51 -14.13 18.88
C LEU A 317 -5.77 -13.75 17.60
N PHE A 318 -4.91 -12.73 17.67
CA PHE A 318 -4.11 -12.31 16.52
C PHE A 318 -3.10 -13.39 16.11
N ALA A 319 -2.40 -13.99 17.07
CA ALA A 319 -1.43 -15.05 16.82
C ALA A 319 -2.10 -16.31 16.23
N VAL A 320 -3.19 -16.77 16.83
CA VAL A 320 -3.95 -17.95 16.35
C VAL A 320 -4.53 -17.71 14.96
N THR A 321 -5.09 -16.52 14.71
CA THR A 321 -5.65 -16.18 13.40
C THR A 321 -4.57 -16.15 12.33
N THR A 322 -3.48 -15.42 12.57
CA THR A 322 -2.38 -15.29 11.59
C THR A 322 -1.69 -16.63 11.30
N ALA A 323 -1.48 -17.47 12.30
CA ALA A 323 -0.96 -18.82 12.09
C ALA A 323 -1.90 -19.70 11.28
N THR A 324 -3.21 -19.62 11.53
CA THR A 324 -4.20 -20.43 10.82
C THR A 324 -4.31 -19.99 9.36
N LEU A 325 -4.27 -18.68 9.09
CA LEU A 325 -4.26 -18.15 7.73
C LEU A 325 -3.01 -18.57 6.95
N ASP A 326 -1.83 -18.51 7.58
CA ASP A 326 -0.58 -18.98 6.96
C ASP A 326 -0.60 -20.50 6.72
N GLN A 327 -1.16 -21.30 7.64
CA GLN A 327 -1.37 -22.75 7.43
C GLN A 327 -2.30 -23.05 6.25
N LEU A 328 -3.30 -22.19 6.01
CA LEU A 328 -4.21 -22.29 4.88
C LEU A 328 -3.59 -21.79 3.57
N GLY A 329 -2.39 -21.19 3.64
CA GLY A 329 -1.67 -20.67 2.49
C GLY A 329 -2.20 -19.31 2.01
N LEU A 330 -2.75 -18.50 2.90
CA LEU A 330 -3.22 -17.16 2.59
C LEU A 330 -2.18 -16.11 2.98
N ASP A 331 -1.95 -15.15 2.10
CA ASP A 331 -1.09 -14.01 2.37
C ASP A 331 -1.93 -12.89 3.00
N ILE A 332 -1.55 -12.47 4.21
CA ILE A 332 -2.19 -11.35 4.92
C ILE A 332 -1.57 -10.06 4.42
N LEU A 333 -2.42 -9.08 4.08
CA LEU A 333 -2.00 -7.78 3.53
C LEU A 333 -2.28 -6.63 4.50
N ASP A 334 -3.37 -6.74 5.25
CA ASP A 334 -3.84 -5.73 6.19
C ASP A 334 -4.59 -6.43 7.33
N ALA A 335 -4.40 -5.98 8.56
CA ALA A 335 -5.14 -6.46 9.71
C ALA A 335 -5.56 -5.30 10.61
N ARG A 336 -6.86 -5.07 10.74
CA ARG A 336 -7.44 -4.07 11.65
C ARG A 336 -7.97 -4.77 12.88
N ILE A 337 -7.46 -4.39 14.04
CA ILE A 337 -7.74 -5.06 15.32
C ILE A 337 -8.39 -4.05 16.25
N MET A 338 -9.61 -4.33 16.66
CA MET A 338 -10.39 -3.44 17.51
C MET A 338 -10.94 -4.20 18.71
N THR A 339 -10.85 -3.60 19.89
CA THR A 339 -11.42 -4.17 21.11
C THR A 339 -12.54 -3.25 21.58
N THR A 340 -13.72 -3.83 21.86
CA THR A 340 -14.88 -3.12 22.40
C THR A 340 -14.73 -2.91 23.90
N SER A 341 -15.50 -1.96 24.45
CA SER A 341 -15.55 -1.74 25.90
C SER A 341 -16.15 -2.94 26.67
N GLY A 342 -16.99 -3.76 26.04
CA GLY A 342 -17.51 -5.01 26.63
C GLY A 342 -16.62 -6.23 26.47
N GLY A 343 -15.36 -6.05 26.06
CA GLY A 343 -14.38 -7.14 26.02
C GLY A 343 -14.56 -8.09 24.84
N TYR A 344 -15.10 -7.61 23.71
CA TYR A 344 -15.09 -8.31 22.43
C TYR A 344 -14.01 -7.75 21.51
N VAL A 345 -13.61 -8.52 20.51
CA VAL A 345 -12.75 -8.05 19.42
C VAL A 345 -13.47 -8.07 18.09
N LEU A 346 -13.17 -7.09 17.25
CA LEU A 346 -13.60 -6.95 15.86
C LEU A 346 -12.34 -6.89 15.01
N ASN A 347 -11.92 -8.05 14.51
CA ASN A 347 -10.71 -8.16 13.72
C ASN A 347 -11.06 -8.36 12.24
N SER A 348 -10.57 -7.48 11.38
CA SER A 348 -10.71 -7.61 9.93
C SER A 348 -9.34 -7.86 9.32
N PHE A 349 -9.18 -8.95 8.58
CA PHE A 349 -7.97 -9.30 7.83
C PHE A 349 -8.26 -9.21 6.34
N GLN A 350 -7.46 -8.48 5.58
CA GLN A 350 -7.47 -8.53 4.12
C GLN A 350 -6.44 -9.55 3.67
N VAL A 351 -6.87 -10.52 2.86
CA VAL A 351 -6.04 -11.64 2.42
C VAL A 351 -6.14 -11.86 0.91
N LEU A 352 -5.11 -12.50 0.35
CA LEU A 352 -5.11 -13.07 -0.99
C LEU A 352 -4.63 -14.53 -0.94
N GLU A 353 -4.96 -15.29 -1.97
CA GLU A 353 -4.26 -16.54 -2.25
C GLU A 353 -2.81 -16.22 -2.67
N GLN A 354 -1.88 -17.17 -2.48
CA GLN A 354 -0.45 -16.98 -2.78
C GLN A 354 -0.14 -16.60 -4.23
N ASN A 355 -1.02 -16.96 -5.16
CA ASN A 355 -0.91 -16.55 -6.56
C ASN A 355 -1.35 -15.10 -6.81
N GLY A 356 -1.77 -14.37 -5.76
CA GLY A 356 -2.28 -13.01 -5.81
C GLY A 356 -3.74 -12.90 -6.26
N GLU A 357 -4.41 -14.03 -6.49
CA GLU A 357 -5.81 -14.08 -6.88
C GLU A 357 -6.74 -14.00 -5.65
N LYS A 358 -8.01 -13.72 -5.94
CA LYS A 358 -9.07 -13.74 -4.93
C LYS A 358 -9.46 -15.20 -4.65
N ILE A 359 -10.01 -15.46 -3.47
CA ILE A 359 -10.61 -16.76 -3.15
C ILE A 359 -11.78 -16.99 -4.11
N GLY A 360 -11.71 -18.08 -4.88
CA GLY A 360 -12.51 -18.25 -6.10
C GLY A 360 -13.81 -19.06 -5.94
N ASP A 361 -14.01 -19.76 -4.82
CA ASP A 361 -15.20 -20.60 -4.63
C ASP A 361 -15.66 -20.70 -3.16
N LEU A 362 -16.96 -21.01 -3.00
CA LEU A 362 -17.65 -21.13 -1.71
C LEU A 362 -17.09 -22.28 -0.84
N VAL A 363 -16.50 -23.31 -1.45
CA VAL A 363 -15.95 -24.46 -0.71
C VAL A 363 -14.69 -24.02 0.03
N ARG A 364 -13.81 -23.28 -0.65
CA ARG A 364 -12.60 -22.69 -0.09
C ARG A 364 -12.95 -21.67 1.00
N GLU A 365 -13.95 -20.82 0.78
CA GLU A 365 -14.44 -19.89 1.80
C GLU A 365 -14.93 -20.60 3.07
N HIS A 366 -15.75 -21.65 2.91
CA HIS A 366 -16.24 -22.43 4.03
C HIS A 366 -15.11 -23.17 4.76
N ALA A 367 -14.15 -23.72 4.03
CA ALA A 367 -12.98 -24.38 4.61
C ALA A 367 -12.15 -23.41 5.46
N ILE A 368 -11.90 -22.19 4.97
CA ILE A 368 -11.18 -21.15 5.72
C ILE A 368 -11.95 -20.77 6.99
N SER A 369 -13.25 -20.46 6.85
CA SER A 369 -14.12 -20.05 7.95
C SER A 369 -14.19 -21.11 9.05
N SER A 370 -14.42 -22.36 8.64
CA SER A 370 -14.55 -23.50 9.55
C SER A 370 -13.24 -23.78 10.28
N LYS A 371 -12.10 -23.77 9.56
CA LYS A 371 -10.79 -24.02 10.15
C LYS A 371 -10.39 -22.94 11.16
N LEU A 372 -10.62 -21.67 10.83
CA LEU A 372 -10.39 -20.55 11.75
C LEU A 372 -11.26 -20.67 12.99
N ARG A 373 -12.57 -20.89 12.82
CA ARG A 373 -13.50 -21.03 13.95
C ARG A 373 -13.10 -22.19 14.86
N GLN A 374 -12.73 -23.34 14.29
CA GLN A 374 -12.26 -24.50 15.05
C GLN A 374 -11.03 -24.14 15.90
N ARG A 375 -10.03 -23.45 15.32
CA ARG A 375 -8.80 -23.06 16.02
C ARG A 375 -9.04 -22.02 17.11
N LEU A 376 -9.97 -21.08 16.88
CA LEU A 376 -10.33 -20.07 17.86
C LEU A 376 -11.14 -20.63 19.04
N LEU A 377 -11.88 -21.73 18.84
CA LEU A 377 -12.56 -22.46 19.92
C LEU A 377 -11.61 -23.30 20.79
N ALA A 378 -10.51 -23.79 20.22
CA ALA A 378 -9.52 -24.61 20.91
C ALA A 378 -8.10 -24.06 20.71
N PRO A 379 -7.77 -22.89 21.31
CA PRO A 379 -6.47 -22.25 21.14
C PRO A 379 -5.32 -23.06 21.78
N GLU A 380 -5.56 -23.85 22.83
CA GLU A 380 -4.52 -24.65 23.51
C GLU A 380 -4.01 -25.84 22.66
N ASP A 381 -4.84 -26.40 21.78
CA ASP A 381 -4.47 -27.45 20.81
C ASP A 381 -3.73 -26.88 19.58
N SER A 382 -3.58 -25.56 19.51
CA SER A 382 -2.74 -24.91 18.51
C SER A 382 -1.28 -25.01 18.93
N SER A 383 -0.71 -26.21 18.78
CA SER A 383 0.71 -26.22 18.42
C SER A 383 0.81 -25.41 17.13
N LEU A 384 1.36 -24.19 17.23
CA LEU A 384 1.59 -23.26 16.12
C LEU A 384 2.76 -23.79 15.27
N ILE A 385 2.69 -25.07 14.91
CA ILE A 385 3.63 -25.74 14.04
C ILE A 385 3.30 -25.20 12.66
N VAL A 386 4.06 -24.21 12.25
CA VAL A 386 4.05 -23.78 10.87
C VAL A 386 4.90 -24.78 10.08
N THR A 387 4.22 -25.70 9.41
CA THR A 387 4.81 -26.82 8.67
C THR A 387 5.32 -26.43 7.28
N ARG A 388 5.20 -25.15 6.90
CA ARG A 388 5.54 -24.70 5.56
C ARG A 388 7.06 -24.66 5.39
N ARG A 389 7.56 -25.42 4.40
CA ARG A 389 8.99 -25.42 4.05
C ARG A 389 9.38 -24.08 3.45
N THR A 390 10.42 -23.48 4.02
CA THR A 390 11.17 -22.36 3.46
C THR A 390 11.73 -22.79 2.10
N ASP A 391 11.34 -22.12 1.01
CA ASP A 391 11.87 -22.34 -0.33
C ASP A 391 13.42 -22.25 -0.35
N ARG A 392 14.08 -23.04 -1.20
CA ARG A 392 15.55 -23.21 -1.15
C ARG A 392 16.28 -21.92 -1.52
N GLN A 393 15.69 -21.08 -2.36
CA GLN A 393 16.24 -19.77 -2.74
C GLN A 393 16.33 -18.80 -1.53
N LEU A 394 15.44 -18.97 -0.54
CA LEU A 394 15.37 -18.16 0.70
C LEU A 394 16.60 -18.28 1.58
N LYS A 395 17.34 -19.39 1.49
CA LYS A 395 18.50 -19.62 2.36
C LYS A 395 19.67 -18.68 2.08
N HIS A 396 19.70 -18.07 0.90
CA HIS A 396 20.81 -17.24 0.44
C HIS A 396 20.63 -15.75 0.72
N PHE A 397 19.42 -15.30 1.06
CA PHE A 397 19.11 -13.90 1.41
C PHE A 397 18.74 -13.81 2.89
N LYS A 398 19.72 -13.56 3.75
CA LYS A 398 19.47 -13.30 5.17
C LYS A 398 19.38 -11.79 5.42
N THR A 399 18.17 -11.31 5.66
CA THR A 399 17.96 -9.94 6.15
C THR A 399 17.97 -9.97 7.67
N ALA A 400 18.88 -9.23 8.30
CA ALA A 400 18.91 -9.07 9.75
C ALA A 400 17.63 -8.37 10.23
N THR A 401 17.04 -8.84 11.33
CA THR A 401 15.84 -8.23 11.86
C THR A 401 16.11 -6.81 12.37
N GLN A 402 15.36 -5.83 11.88
CA GLN A 402 15.42 -4.43 12.31
C GLN A 402 14.07 -4.00 12.85
N VAL A 403 14.08 -3.33 13.99
CA VAL A 403 12.89 -2.73 14.61
C VAL A 403 13.12 -1.23 14.70
N ILE A 404 12.27 -0.47 14.01
CA ILE A 404 12.35 0.99 13.91
C ILE A 404 11.05 1.56 14.47
N TYR A 405 11.16 2.52 15.39
CA TYR A 405 10.01 3.23 15.92
C TYR A 405 9.89 4.59 15.23
N HIS A 406 8.69 4.90 14.76
CA HIS A 406 8.38 6.22 14.21
C HIS A 406 7.59 7.04 15.23
N SER A 407 7.91 8.33 15.33
CA SER A 407 7.11 9.27 16.11
C SER A 407 5.80 9.54 15.38
N SER A 408 4.68 9.11 15.95
CA SER A 408 3.36 9.60 15.55
C SER A 408 2.88 10.59 16.60
N SER A 409 2.95 11.88 16.28
CA SER A 409 2.40 12.94 17.11
C SER A 409 0.88 13.05 17.01
N GLN A 410 0.25 12.35 16.05
CA GLN A 410 -1.15 12.58 15.69
C GLN A 410 -2.09 11.38 15.97
N ASN A 411 -1.58 10.14 16.07
CA ASN A 411 -2.47 8.96 16.04
C ASN A 411 -2.70 8.27 17.40
N GLY A 412 -2.18 8.83 18.51
CA GLY A 412 -2.34 8.22 19.83
C GLY A 412 -1.75 6.81 19.96
N CYS A 413 -0.88 6.40 19.04
CA CYS A 413 -0.26 5.08 19.02
C CYS A 413 1.22 5.16 18.64
N THR A 414 1.99 4.14 19.01
CA THR A 414 3.36 3.95 18.54
C THR A 414 3.35 3.20 17.21
N VAL A 415 4.12 3.69 16.23
CA VAL A 415 4.28 3.00 14.94
C VAL A 415 5.60 2.24 14.98
N LEU A 416 5.51 0.91 14.91
CA LEU A 416 6.64 -0.01 14.85
C LEU A 416 6.78 -0.52 13.42
N GLU A 417 7.90 -0.22 12.78
CA GLU A 417 8.32 -0.84 11.54
C GLU A 417 9.26 -2.01 11.85
N LEU A 418 8.92 -3.17 11.32
CA LEU A 418 9.67 -4.41 11.44
C LEU A 418 10.16 -4.85 10.07
N ILE A 419 11.47 -4.89 9.89
CA ILE A 419 12.10 -5.44 8.70
C ILE A 419 12.72 -6.77 9.07
N SER A 420 12.33 -7.86 8.43
CA SER A 420 12.93 -9.18 8.67
C SER A 420 12.84 -10.07 7.42
N THR A 421 13.47 -11.23 7.48
CA THR A 421 13.31 -12.25 6.43
C THR A 421 11.91 -12.84 6.56
N ASN A 422 11.11 -12.75 5.49
CA ASN A 422 9.76 -13.32 5.48
C ASN A 422 9.85 -14.83 5.63
N ARG A 423 9.06 -15.37 6.55
CA ARG A 423 9.01 -16.79 6.80
C ARG A 423 7.64 -17.19 7.30
N PRO A 424 7.25 -18.45 7.05
CA PRO A 424 6.00 -18.97 7.59
C PRO A 424 5.94 -18.79 9.11
N GLY A 425 4.80 -18.33 9.62
CA GLY A 425 4.54 -18.12 11.04
C GLY A 425 5.08 -16.83 11.64
N MET A 426 5.75 -15.96 10.85
CA MET A 426 6.34 -14.73 11.37
C MET A 426 5.32 -13.85 12.11
N LEU A 427 4.15 -13.60 11.50
CA LEU A 427 3.08 -12.80 12.10
C LEU A 427 2.51 -13.42 13.38
N SER A 428 2.47 -14.75 13.45
CA SER A 428 2.04 -15.45 14.66
C SER A 428 3.04 -15.23 15.80
N ILE A 429 4.35 -15.35 15.51
CA ILE A 429 5.40 -15.10 16.51
C ILE A 429 5.31 -13.65 17.01
N ILE A 430 5.17 -12.69 16.09
CA ILE A 430 5.03 -11.27 16.45
C ILE A 430 3.79 -11.06 17.33
N GLY A 431 2.66 -11.66 16.96
CA GLY A 431 1.43 -11.66 17.76
C GLY A 431 1.62 -12.16 19.18
N GLN A 432 2.35 -13.27 19.35
CA GLN A 432 2.67 -13.83 20.66
C GLN A 432 3.55 -12.90 21.48
N VAL A 433 4.56 -12.26 20.87
CA VAL A 433 5.43 -11.32 21.58
C VAL A 433 4.63 -10.12 22.07
N PHE A 434 3.74 -9.56 21.24
CA PHE A 434 2.88 -8.46 21.66
C PHE A 434 1.93 -8.88 22.78
N SER A 435 1.32 -10.07 22.66
CA SER A 435 0.47 -10.69 23.70
C SER A 435 1.22 -10.81 25.04
N GLN A 436 2.41 -11.41 25.05
CA GLN A 436 3.26 -11.62 26.24
C GLN A 436 3.70 -10.31 26.91
N LEU A 437 3.91 -9.26 26.13
CA LEU A 437 4.33 -7.95 26.62
C LEU A 437 3.16 -6.99 26.89
N ASN A 438 1.92 -7.49 26.84
CA ASN A 438 0.69 -6.71 27.03
C ASN A 438 0.58 -5.49 26.09
N ILE A 439 1.00 -5.67 24.84
CA ILE A 439 0.94 -4.67 23.79
C ILE A 439 -0.28 -4.95 22.91
N GLN A 440 -1.12 -3.94 22.71
CA GLN A 440 -2.29 -4.04 21.85
C GLN A 440 -1.94 -3.62 20.42
N ILE A 441 -2.31 -4.45 19.45
CA ILE A 441 -2.28 -4.09 18.03
C ILE A 441 -3.59 -3.36 17.72
N LYS A 442 -3.50 -2.21 17.04
CA LYS A 442 -4.67 -1.49 16.51
C LYS A 442 -4.81 -1.67 15.00
N ASN A 443 -3.69 -1.73 14.30
CA ASN A 443 -3.63 -1.94 12.85
C ASN A 443 -2.27 -2.56 12.48
N ALA A 444 -2.23 -3.42 11.47
CA ALA A 444 -1.02 -3.98 10.90
C ALA A 444 -1.09 -3.93 9.37
N LYS A 445 -0.10 -3.29 8.76
CA LYS A 445 0.13 -3.30 7.31
C LYS A 445 1.22 -4.31 7.03
N ILE A 446 0.89 -5.37 6.33
CA ILE A 446 1.82 -6.46 6.04
C ILE A 446 2.30 -6.28 4.60
N ALA A 447 3.58 -5.98 4.45
CA ALA A 447 4.17 -5.75 3.14
C ALA A 447 5.34 -6.70 2.96
N THR A 448 5.11 -7.75 2.18
CA THR A 448 6.15 -8.67 1.76
C THR A 448 6.70 -8.25 0.40
N ILE A 449 8.01 -8.02 0.34
CA ILE A 449 8.74 -7.66 -0.87
C ILE A 449 9.80 -8.74 -1.13
N GLY A 450 9.48 -9.68 -2.03
CA GLY A 450 10.28 -10.89 -2.21
C GLY A 450 10.38 -11.65 -0.89
N GLU A 451 11.61 -11.77 -0.37
CA GLU A 451 11.91 -12.49 0.87
C GLU A 451 12.07 -11.59 2.08
N ARG A 452 11.81 -10.30 1.92
CA ARG A 452 11.84 -9.33 3.01
C ARG A 452 10.42 -8.96 3.40
N ALA A 453 10.08 -9.17 4.66
CA ALA A 453 8.90 -8.57 5.26
C ALA A 453 9.25 -7.18 5.78
N GLU A 454 8.42 -6.19 5.45
CA GLU A 454 8.47 -4.81 5.93
C GLU A 454 7.12 -4.48 6.54
N ASP A 455 6.87 -5.03 7.72
CA ASP A 455 5.58 -4.93 8.37
C ASP A 455 5.52 -3.68 9.25
N ILE A 456 4.36 -3.02 9.24
CA ILE A 456 4.12 -1.83 10.05
C ILE A 456 2.98 -2.12 11.00
N PHE A 457 3.26 -2.02 12.30
CA PHE A 457 2.31 -2.23 13.37
C PHE A 457 2.01 -0.91 14.09
N TYR A 458 0.73 -0.59 14.20
CA TYR A 458 0.22 0.49 15.02
C TYR A 458 -0.15 -0.10 16.37
N ILE A 459 0.68 0.17 17.39
CA ILE A 459 0.60 -0.48 18.69
C ILE A 459 0.37 0.52 19.82
N THR A 460 -0.29 0.06 20.88
CA THR A 460 -0.53 0.81 22.12
C THR A 460 -0.22 -0.05 23.34
N ASP A 461 -0.10 0.58 24.49
CA ASP A 461 -0.17 -0.12 25.77
C ASP A 461 -1.60 -0.64 26.05
N VAL A 462 -1.78 -1.26 27.23
CA VAL A 462 -3.08 -1.75 27.72
C VAL A 462 -4.13 -0.66 27.95
N HIS A 463 -3.69 0.60 28.11
CA HIS A 463 -4.54 1.76 28.30
C HIS A 463 -4.88 2.47 26.98
N GLY A 464 -4.43 1.93 25.84
CA GLY A 464 -4.66 2.52 24.53
C GLY A 464 -3.77 3.74 24.23
N LYS A 465 -2.69 3.95 24.99
CA LYS A 465 -1.74 5.06 24.79
C LYS A 465 -0.50 4.60 24.01
N PRO A 466 0.26 5.54 23.41
CA PRO A 466 1.56 5.21 22.83
C PRO A 466 2.49 4.59 23.87
N LEU A 467 3.40 3.72 23.43
CA LEU A 467 4.47 3.23 24.29
C LEU A 467 5.42 4.40 24.60
N GLU A 468 5.39 4.90 25.83
CA GLU A 468 6.26 6.01 26.25
C GLU A 468 7.59 5.50 26.82
N SER A 469 7.57 4.39 27.56
CA SER A 469 8.75 3.83 28.23
C SER A 469 9.83 3.38 27.24
N PRO A 470 11.04 3.94 27.30
CA PRO A 470 12.18 3.47 26.52
C PRO A 470 12.55 2.01 26.83
N GLU A 471 12.40 1.59 28.08
CA GLU A 471 12.69 0.22 28.54
C GLU A 471 11.72 -0.79 27.93
N GLN A 472 10.43 -0.45 27.85
CA GLN A 472 9.42 -1.29 27.22
C GLN A 472 9.68 -1.44 25.71
N LYS A 473 10.06 -0.34 25.04
CA LYS A 473 10.47 -0.37 23.62
C LYS A 473 11.70 -1.24 23.40
N GLU A 474 12.73 -1.08 24.23
CA GLU A 474 13.96 -1.85 24.07
C GLU A 474 13.71 -3.34 24.36
N THR A 475 12.92 -3.67 25.38
CA THR A 475 12.52 -5.06 25.69
C THR A 475 11.77 -5.69 24.52
N LEU A 476 10.81 -4.98 23.94
CA LEU A 476 10.07 -5.44 22.77
C LEU A 476 11.01 -5.69 21.59
N LYS A 477 11.86 -4.72 21.28
CA LYS A 477 12.83 -4.79 20.18
C LYS A 477 13.76 -5.99 20.34
N GLN A 478 14.37 -6.17 21.51
CA GLN A 478 15.27 -7.29 21.78
C GLN A 478 14.56 -8.64 21.70
N THR A 479 13.32 -8.73 22.19
CA THR A 479 12.53 -9.96 22.13
C THR A 479 12.19 -10.33 20.68
N LEU A 480 11.76 -9.35 19.87
CA LEU A 480 11.50 -9.56 18.44
C LEU A 480 12.75 -9.99 17.69
N ILE A 481 13.88 -9.27 17.84
CA ILE A 481 15.15 -9.61 17.19
C ILE A 481 15.58 -11.02 17.59
N LYS A 482 15.56 -11.34 18.89
CA LYS A 482 15.95 -12.65 19.40
C LYS A 482 15.11 -13.78 18.82
N LEU A 483 13.78 -13.64 18.75
CA LEU A 483 12.91 -14.71 18.25
C LEU A 483 12.92 -14.80 16.72
N LEU A 484 13.05 -13.66 16.03
CA LEU A 484 13.07 -13.63 14.58
C LEU A 484 14.42 -14.07 14.01
N ASP A 485 15.53 -13.82 14.70
CA ASP A 485 16.85 -14.28 14.27
C ASP A 485 17.23 -15.67 14.80
N LYS A 486 16.72 -16.13 15.97
CA LYS A 486 17.08 -17.46 16.52
C LYS A 486 16.57 -18.66 15.74
N THR A 487 15.53 -18.50 14.92
CA THR A 487 14.94 -19.62 14.18
C THR A 487 15.66 -19.93 12.86
N THR A 488 16.91 -19.46 12.71
CA THR A 488 17.80 -19.76 11.57
C THR A 488 18.56 -21.07 11.71
#